data_AF-A0A2G6QS60-F1
#
_entry.id   AF-A0A2G6QS60-F1
#
_cell.length_a   1.000
_cell.length_b   1.000
_cell.length_c   1.000
_cell.angle_alpha   90.00
_cell.angle_beta   90.00
_cell.angle_gamma   90.00
#
_symmetry.space_group_name_H-M   'P 1'
#
loop_
_entity.id
_entity.type
_entity.pdbx_description
1 polymer ?
#
loop_
_entity_poly.entity_id
_entity_poly.type
_entity_poly.pdbx_seq_one_letter_code
_entity_poly.pdbx_strand_id
1 'polypeptide(L)'
;MNKVSYALGMTLGANLKGSGVSELDFEQVKNGLKDVLEGNKTEVSEQEAQAILNDYFGKLQAKQFDEVKAKGEEFLKENAKKEEVTVTASGLQYEVITKGEGAVPKSTDRVKVHYHGTL
;
A
#
# COMPACT_ATOMS: atom_id res chain seq x y z
N MET A 1 -0.10 -34.93 -14.53
CA MET A 1 -0.92 -33.70 -14.66
C MET A 1 -1.17 -33.00 -13.32
N ASN A 2 -1.42 -33.72 -12.21
CA ASN A 2 -1.78 -33.11 -10.89
C ASN A 2 -0.80 -32.06 -10.34
N LYS A 3 0.52 -32.26 -10.51
CA LYS A 3 1.53 -31.29 -10.03
C LYS A 3 1.54 -29.98 -10.84
N VAL A 4 1.11 -30.01 -12.11
CA VAL A 4 1.05 -28.80 -12.96
C VAL A 4 -0.10 -27.91 -12.52
N SER A 5 -1.30 -28.46 -12.33
CA SER A 5 -2.47 -27.71 -11.84
C SER A 5 -2.22 -27.12 -10.45
N TYR A 6 -1.56 -27.87 -9.56
CA TYR A 6 -1.16 -27.37 -8.25
C TYR A 6 -0.14 -26.22 -8.36
N ALA A 7 0.87 -26.33 -9.23
CA ALA A 7 1.86 -25.27 -9.44
C ALA A 7 1.24 -23.99 -10.03
N LEU A 8 0.26 -24.12 -10.93
CA LEU A 8 -0.52 -22.99 -11.44
C LEU A 8 -1.32 -22.31 -10.31
N GLY A 9 -1.99 -23.11 -9.47
CA GLY A 9 -2.70 -22.62 -8.29
C GLY A 9 -1.77 -21.92 -7.29
N MET A 10 -0.57 -22.47 -7.06
CA MET A 10 0.45 -21.83 -6.21
C MET A 10 0.88 -20.46 -6.76
N THR A 11 1.09 -20.36 -8.08
CA THR A 11 1.47 -19.11 -8.73
C THR A 11 0.36 -18.07 -8.62
N LEU A 12 -0.88 -18.48 -8.88
CA LEU A 12 -2.06 -17.61 -8.72
C LEU A 12 -2.21 -17.13 -7.27
N GLY A 13 -2.13 -18.06 -6.30
CA GLY A 13 -2.25 -17.74 -4.89
C GLY A 13 -1.13 -16.82 -4.38
N ALA A 14 0.10 -17.01 -4.85
CA ALA A 14 1.22 -16.13 -4.53
C ALA A 14 0.99 -14.71 -5.04
N ASN A 15 0.49 -14.54 -6.27
CA ASN A 15 0.17 -13.23 -6.83
C ASN A 15 -0.99 -12.55 -6.08
N LEU A 16 -2.05 -13.29 -5.76
CA LEU A 16 -3.19 -12.77 -4.99
C LEU A 16 -2.76 -12.31 -3.59
N LYS A 17 -1.96 -13.14 -2.90
CA LYS A 17 -1.38 -12.78 -1.60
C LYS A 17 -0.48 -11.55 -1.69
N GLY A 18 0.37 -11.47 -2.72
CA GLY A 18 1.23 -10.31 -2.97
C GLY A 18 0.45 -9.02 -3.27
N SER A 19 -0.74 -9.16 -3.86
CA SER A 19 -1.66 -8.04 -4.12
C SER A 19 -2.48 -7.62 -2.90
N GLY A 20 -2.38 -8.34 -1.78
CA GLY A 20 -3.10 -8.07 -0.53
C GLY A 20 -4.47 -8.74 -0.40
N VAL A 21 -4.85 -9.62 -1.35
CA VAL A 21 -6.11 -10.37 -1.29
C VAL A 21 -6.06 -11.33 -0.10
N SER A 22 -6.97 -11.16 0.85
CA SER A 22 -7.02 -11.93 2.10
C SER A 22 -8.33 -12.67 2.32
N GLU A 23 -9.43 -12.18 1.71
CA GLU A 23 -10.75 -12.81 1.79
C GLU A 23 -11.14 -13.28 0.40
N LEU A 24 -11.13 -14.60 0.19
CA LEU A 24 -11.40 -15.21 -1.10
C LEU A 24 -12.23 -16.47 -0.92
N ASP A 25 -13.30 -16.58 -1.70
CA ASP A 25 -14.08 -17.81 -1.81
C ASP A 25 -13.41 -18.74 -2.83
N PHE A 26 -12.75 -19.78 -2.33
CA PHE A 26 -12.03 -20.74 -3.16
C PHE A 26 -12.94 -21.56 -4.07
N GLU A 27 -14.19 -21.81 -3.66
CA GLU A 27 -15.15 -22.55 -4.48
C GLU A 27 -15.56 -21.73 -5.69
N GLN A 28 -15.79 -20.41 -5.51
CA GLN A 28 -16.11 -19.50 -6.61
C GLN A 28 -14.94 -19.33 -7.58
N VAL A 29 -13.71 -19.21 -7.08
CA VAL A 29 -12.52 -19.15 -7.96
C VAL A 29 -12.34 -20.43 -8.76
N LYS A 30 -12.58 -21.59 -8.15
CA LYS A 30 -12.55 -22.89 -8.84
C LYS A 30 -13.64 -22.95 -9.92
N ASN A 31 -14.86 -22.52 -9.63
CA ASN A 31 -15.96 -22.51 -10.59
C ASN A 31 -15.66 -21.59 -11.78
N GLY A 32 -15.22 -20.35 -11.54
CA GLY A 32 -14.85 -19.42 -12.61
C GLY A 32 -13.71 -19.95 -13.50
N LEU A 33 -12.67 -20.56 -12.90
CA LEU A 33 -11.61 -21.23 -13.66
C LEU A 33 -12.14 -22.37 -14.52
N LYS A 34 -13.00 -23.22 -13.94
CA LYS A 34 -13.60 -24.34 -14.64
C LYS A 34 -14.43 -23.88 -15.82
N ASP A 35 -15.31 -22.89 -15.61
CA ASP A 35 -16.23 -22.43 -16.64
C ASP A 35 -15.50 -21.81 -17.82
N VAL A 36 -14.46 -21.01 -17.58
CA VAL A 36 -13.64 -20.43 -18.67
C VAL A 36 -12.86 -21.52 -19.42
N LEU A 37 -12.29 -22.51 -18.73
CA LEU A 37 -11.51 -23.57 -19.37
C LEU A 37 -12.36 -24.57 -20.16
N GLU A 38 -13.58 -24.84 -19.71
CA GLU A 38 -14.52 -25.75 -20.37
C GLU A 38 -15.40 -25.03 -21.41
N GLY A 39 -15.36 -23.70 -21.47
CA GLY A 39 -16.22 -22.90 -22.34
C GLY A 39 -17.68 -22.87 -21.88
N ASN A 40 -17.92 -23.09 -20.59
CA ASN A 40 -19.24 -22.96 -19.99
C ASN A 40 -19.63 -21.49 -19.88
N LYS A 41 -20.94 -21.25 -19.71
CA LYS A 41 -21.45 -19.92 -19.42
C LYS A 41 -20.96 -19.47 -18.03
N THR A 42 -20.23 -18.36 -17.97
CA THR A 42 -19.81 -17.73 -16.72
C THR A 42 -20.98 -17.05 -16.03
N GLU A 43 -20.94 -16.98 -14.70
CA GLU A 43 -21.98 -16.31 -13.90
C GLU A 43 -22.03 -14.79 -14.15
N VAL A 44 -20.90 -14.20 -14.52
CA VAL A 44 -20.76 -12.79 -14.89
C VAL A 44 -20.12 -12.66 -16.26
N SER A 45 -20.45 -11.58 -16.97
CA SER A 45 -19.76 -11.22 -18.21
C SER A 45 -18.31 -10.77 -17.94
N GLU A 46 -17.48 -10.77 -18.98
CA GLU A 46 -16.10 -10.25 -18.88
C GLU A 46 -16.05 -8.78 -18.44
N GLN A 47 -17.02 -7.97 -18.89
CA GLN A 47 -17.12 -6.56 -18.52
C GLN A 47 -17.47 -6.38 -17.05
N GLU A 48 -18.42 -7.16 -16.55
CA GLU A 48 -18.78 -7.17 -15.13
C GLU A 48 -17.63 -7.67 -14.26
N ALA A 49 -16.94 -8.74 -14.68
CA ALA A 49 -15.76 -9.25 -13.98
C ALA A 49 -14.68 -8.17 -13.86
N GLN A 50 -14.38 -7.45 -14.95
CA GLN A 50 -13.40 -6.36 -14.93
C GLN A 50 -13.83 -5.22 -13.99
N ALA A 51 -15.11 -4.83 -14.00
CA ALA A 51 -15.63 -3.79 -13.13
C ALA A 51 -15.55 -4.19 -11.64
N ILE A 52 -15.94 -5.42 -11.31
CA ILE A 52 -15.88 -5.97 -9.95
C ILE A 52 -14.43 -6.01 -9.45
N LEU A 53 -13.51 -6.51 -10.27
CA LEU A 53 -12.10 -6.58 -9.90
C LEU A 53 -11.48 -5.20 -9.72
N ASN A 54 -11.80 -4.23 -10.59
CA ASN A 54 -11.33 -2.85 -10.45
C ASN A 54 -11.80 -2.20 -9.15
N ASP A 55 -13.08 -2.35 -8.80
CA ASP A 55 -13.62 -1.83 -7.54
C ASP A 55 -12.96 -2.51 -6.32
N TYR A 56 -12.84 -3.84 -6.35
CA TYR A 56 -12.20 -4.61 -5.29
C TYR A 56 -10.74 -4.19 -5.06
N PHE A 57 -9.93 -4.13 -6.12
CA PHE A 57 -8.53 -3.71 -5.99
C PHE A 57 -8.38 -2.23 -5.63
N GLY A 58 -9.28 -1.36 -6.10
CA GLY A 58 -9.33 0.04 -5.70
C GLY A 58 -9.57 0.21 -4.19
N LYS A 59 -10.53 -0.53 -3.63
CA LYS A 59 -10.81 -0.56 -2.19
C LYS A 59 -9.65 -1.16 -1.39
N LEU A 60 -9.03 -2.22 -1.91
CA LEU A 60 -7.89 -2.86 -1.26
C LEU A 60 -6.69 -1.91 -1.18
N GLN A 61 -6.43 -1.14 -2.24
CA GLN A 61 -5.38 -0.13 -2.27
C GLN A 61 -5.69 1.01 -1.27
N ALA A 62 -6.93 1.50 -1.25
CA ALA A 62 -7.37 2.52 -0.29
C ALA A 62 -7.18 2.06 1.16
N LYS A 63 -7.55 0.80 1.48
CA LYS A 63 -7.36 0.22 2.82
C LYS A 63 -5.89 0.16 3.22
N GLN A 64 -5.00 -0.22 2.30
CA GLN A 64 -3.56 -0.21 2.56
C GLN A 64 -3.04 1.21 2.83
N PHE A 65 -3.51 2.20 2.08
CA PHE A 65 -3.18 3.61 2.34
C PHE A 65 -3.70 4.08 3.70
N ASP A 66 -4.92 3.72 4.08
CA ASP A 66 -5.50 4.08 5.37
C ASP A 66 -4.70 3.47 6.54
N GLU A 67 -4.25 2.22 6.42
CA GLU A 67 -3.38 1.60 7.44
C GLU A 67 -2.02 2.31 7.56
N VAL A 68 -1.41 2.69 6.44
CA VAL A 68 -0.14 3.46 6.43
C VAL A 68 -0.35 4.85 7.02
N LYS A 69 -1.45 5.51 6.66
CA LYS A 69 -1.82 6.83 7.17
C LYS A 69 -2.05 6.78 8.68
N ALA A 70 -2.81 5.81 9.18
CA ALA A 70 -3.06 5.65 10.61
C ALA A 70 -1.75 5.44 11.39
N LYS A 71 -0.84 4.60 10.89
CA LYS A 71 0.49 4.41 11.49
C LYS A 71 1.33 5.69 11.47
N GLY A 72 1.28 6.44 10.38
CA GLY A 72 1.98 7.73 10.27
C GLY A 72 1.42 8.78 11.23
N GLU A 73 0.10 8.87 11.37
CA GLU A 73 -0.55 9.77 12.33
C GLU A 73 -0.22 9.40 13.78
N GLU A 74 -0.21 8.11 14.12
CA GLU A 74 0.21 7.63 15.43
C GLU A 74 1.68 7.95 15.70
N PHE A 75 2.58 7.67 14.74
CA PHE A 75 3.99 8.02 14.85
C PHE A 75 4.21 9.51 15.10
N LEU A 76 3.56 10.37 14.30
CA LEU A 76 3.66 11.82 14.47
C LEU A 76 3.09 12.27 15.83
N LYS A 77 1.97 11.67 16.28
CA LYS A 77 1.37 11.99 17.57
C LYS A 77 2.30 11.64 18.73
N GLU A 78 2.94 10.47 18.70
CA GLU A 78 3.89 10.08 19.73
C GLU A 78 5.19 10.89 19.64
N ASN A 79 5.69 11.18 18.44
CA ASN A 79 6.91 11.95 18.25
C ASN A 79 6.76 13.41 18.74
N ALA A 80 5.57 14.01 18.59
CA ALA A 80 5.28 15.36 19.08
C ALA A 80 5.33 15.49 20.61
N LYS A 81 5.33 14.39 21.37
CA LYS A 81 5.40 14.40 22.84
C LYS A 81 6.84 14.52 23.37
N LYS A 82 7.83 14.33 22.51
CA LYS A 82 9.24 14.39 22.89
C LYS A 82 9.66 15.84 23.11
N GLU A 83 10.45 16.10 24.15
CA GLU A 83 10.82 17.47 24.55
C GLU A 83 11.70 18.18 23.53
N GLU A 84 12.52 17.41 22.80
CA GLU A 84 13.42 17.87 21.76
C GLU A 84 12.71 18.19 20.43
N VAL A 85 11.45 17.77 20.28
CA VAL A 85 10.67 17.94 19.05
C VAL A 85 9.87 19.23 19.10
N THR A 86 10.05 20.07 18.08
CA THR A 86 9.23 21.25 17.85
C THR A 86 8.21 20.99 16.74
N VAL A 87 6.94 21.28 17.01
CA VAL A 87 5.85 21.20 16.03
C VAL A 87 5.52 22.60 15.50
N THR A 88 5.59 22.76 14.18
CA THR A 88 5.24 24.00 13.50
C THR A 88 3.73 24.13 13.28
N ALA A 89 3.25 25.33 12.92
CA ALA A 89 1.85 25.56 12.60
C ALA A 89 1.33 24.73 11.39
N SER A 90 2.22 24.31 10.48
CA SER A 90 1.86 23.43 9.37
C SER A 90 1.84 21.94 9.74
N GLY A 91 2.17 21.59 10.98
CA GLY A 91 2.28 20.20 11.45
C GLY A 91 3.64 19.55 11.18
N LEU A 92 4.59 20.25 10.55
CA LEU A 92 5.97 19.75 10.41
C LEU A 92 6.60 19.64 11.79
N GLN A 93 7.22 18.50 12.06
CA GLN A 93 7.97 18.23 13.28
C GLN A 93 9.47 18.21 12.95
N TYR A 94 10.28 18.86 13.78
CA TYR A 94 11.72 18.82 13.66
C TYR A 94 12.39 18.85 15.03
N GLU A 95 13.60 18.31 15.07
CA GLU A 95 14.51 18.39 16.21
C GLU A 95 15.81 19.06 15.72
N VAL A 96 16.38 19.95 16.53
CA VAL A 96 17.70 20.55 16.24
C VAL A 96 18.76 19.75 16.98
N ILE A 97 19.41 18.82 16.29
CA ILE A 97 20.50 18.00 16.86
C ILE A 97 21.72 18.87 17.17
N THR A 98 22.17 19.65 16.17
CA THR A 98 23.28 20.59 16.31
C THR A 98 22.89 21.90 15.64
N LYS A 99 22.87 22.99 16.43
CA LYS A 99 22.56 24.32 15.91
C LYS A 99 23.77 24.90 15.18
N GLY A 100 23.59 25.27 13.92
CA GLY A 100 24.58 26.01 13.15
C GLY A 100 24.60 27.50 13.48
N GLU A 101 25.72 28.16 13.21
CA GLU A 101 25.93 29.61 13.44
C GLU A 101 25.92 30.43 12.14
N GLY A 102 25.72 29.78 10.99
CA GLY A 102 25.69 30.42 9.68
C GLY A 102 24.39 31.18 9.40
N ALA A 103 24.35 31.87 8.25
CA ALA A 103 23.14 32.53 7.78
C ALA A 103 22.01 31.51 7.54
N VAL A 104 20.80 31.85 8.01
CA VAL A 104 19.60 31.06 7.72
C VAL A 104 19.24 31.22 6.24
N PRO A 105 19.07 30.12 5.48
CA PRO A 105 18.78 30.19 4.06
C PRO A 105 17.40 30.80 3.78
N LYS A 106 17.30 31.59 2.71
CA LYS A 106 16.04 32.11 2.16
C LYS A 106 15.43 31.11 1.19
N SER A 107 14.15 31.30 0.88
CA SER A 107 13.42 30.46 -0.09
C SER A 107 14.01 30.47 -1.51
N THR A 108 14.79 31.48 -1.86
CA THR A 108 15.45 31.64 -3.17
C THR A 108 16.85 31.04 -3.23
N ASP A 109 17.39 30.59 -2.09
CA ASP A 109 18.78 30.18 -2.00
C ASP A 109 18.96 28.72 -2.42
N ARG A 110 20.18 28.38 -2.85
CA ARG A 110 20.59 26.99 -3.07
C ARG A 110 21.35 26.48 -1.86
N VAL A 111 20.93 25.36 -1.30
CA VAL A 111 21.60 24.69 -0.18
C VAL A 111 22.32 23.43 -0.65
N LYS A 112 23.36 23.03 0.07
CA LYS A 112 24.05 21.74 -0.09
C LYS A 112 23.89 20.97 1.22
N VAL A 113 23.38 19.75 1.14
CA VAL A 113 23.10 18.92 2.32
C VAL A 113 23.65 17.52 2.15
N HIS A 114 23.99 16.90 3.28
CA HIS A 114 24.11 15.46 3.40
C HIS A 114 22.90 14.99 4.20
N TYR A 115 22.08 14.10 3.64
CA TYR A 115 20.86 13.66 4.28
C TYR A 115 20.72 12.14 4.23
N HIS A 116 19.93 11.61 5.16
CA HIS A 116 19.49 10.23 5.19
C HIS A 116 17.96 10.23 5.38
N GLY A 117 17.25 9.35 4.68
CA GLY A 117 15.81 9.23 4.75
C GLY A 117 15.38 7.78 4.94
N THR A 118 14.41 7.56 5.82
CA THR A 118 13.82 6.26 6.15
C THR A 118 12.29 6.38 6.23
N LEU A 119 11.59 5.26 6.05
CA LEU A 119 10.14 5.13 6.21
C LEU A 119 9.80 4.45 7.55
#